data_AF-A0AAD6VAC6-F1
#
_entry.id   AF-A0AAD6VAC6-F1
#
_cell.length_a   1.000
_cell.length_b   1.000
_cell.length_c   1.000
_cell.angle_alpha   90.00
_cell.angle_beta   90.00
_cell.angle_gamma   90.00
#
_symmetry.space_group_name_H-M   'P 1'
#
loop_
_entity.id
_entity.type
_entity.pdbx_description
1 polymer ?
#
loop_
_entity_poly.entity_id
_entity_poly.type
_entity_poly.pdbx_seq_one_letter_code
_entity_poly.pdbx_strand_id
1 'polypeptide(L)'
;VTNVYQKALNAYLYIPWNSCHSLDSKRAWVKGELIRYVRICSKESDFAKIRTEFATRLRERGYPGRWLRSIFGEIKYQAERPRALKPSAANTADDSPTLHVLKLTHNPVWDGVNLGPIWRELDETWKIAGPGIPTFNFMSSFKKPVSLGDRLNKNNRDTLENYQ
;
A
#
# COMPACT_ATOMS: atom_id res chain seq x y z
N VAL A 1 9.07 -6.96 -26.86
CA VAL A 1 9.92 -6.02 -26.08
C VAL A 1 9.02 -4.92 -25.55
N THR A 2 8.97 -4.71 -24.23
CA THR A 2 8.11 -3.69 -23.59
C THR A 2 8.92 -2.49 -23.12
N ASN A 3 8.41 -1.29 -23.34
CA ASN A 3 8.94 -0.02 -22.84
C ASN A 3 7.82 0.80 -22.18
N VAL A 4 8.20 1.85 -21.44
CA VAL A 4 7.23 2.70 -20.74
C VAL A 4 6.56 3.62 -21.76
N TYR A 5 5.26 3.41 -22.01
CA TYR A 5 4.47 4.33 -22.82
C TYR A 5 4.21 5.63 -22.05
N GLN A 6 4.40 6.77 -22.73
CA GLN A 6 4.15 8.09 -22.18
C GLN A 6 3.19 8.85 -23.08
N LYS A 7 2.07 9.30 -22.52
CA LYS A 7 1.12 10.14 -23.26
C LYS A 7 1.76 11.50 -23.58
N ALA A 8 1.65 11.95 -24.83
CA ALA A 8 2.19 13.23 -25.26
C ALA A 8 1.66 14.42 -24.43
N LEU A 9 0.39 14.37 -24.01
CA LEU A 9 -0.26 15.40 -23.20
C LEU A 9 -0.05 15.23 -21.68
N ASN A 10 0.88 14.37 -21.24
CA ASN A 10 1.11 14.19 -19.82
C ASN A 10 1.82 15.41 -19.23
N ALA A 11 1.20 16.06 -18.24
CA ALA A 11 1.76 17.21 -17.55
C ALA A 11 2.79 16.84 -16.46
N TYR A 12 2.99 15.55 -16.18
CA TYR A 12 3.94 15.02 -15.19
C TYR A 12 3.86 15.77 -13.85
N LEU A 13 2.67 15.74 -13.23
CA LEU A 13 2.35 16.39 -11.96
C LEU A 13 3.02 15.70 -10.76
N TYR A 14 4.34 15.60 -10.78
CA TYR A 14 5.12 15.07 -9.67
C TYR A 14 5.05 16.00 -8.46
N ILE A 15 5.22 15.40 -7.28
CA ILE A 15 5.26 16.10 -5.99
C ILE A 15 6.38 17.14 -6.03
N PRO A 16 6.10 18.45 -5.82
CA PRO A 16 7.15 19.46 -5.74
C PRO A 16 8.07 19.28 -4.53
N TRP A 17 9.33 19.68 -4.63
CA TRP A 17 10.29 19.57 -3.52
C TRP A 17 9.84 20.32 -2.26
N ASN A 18 9.30 21.52 -2.46
CA ASN A 18 8.79 22.42 -1.41
C ASN A 18 7.43 22.01 -0.82
N SER A 19 6.85 20.87 -1.24
CA SER A 19 5.61 20.38 -0.63
C SER A 19 5.82 19.88 0.80
N CYS A 20 4.76 19.88 1.61
CA CYS A 20 4.76 19.47 3.03
C CYS A 20 4.90 17.95 3.26
N HIS A 21 5.32 17.17 2.26
CA HIS A 21 5.60 15.74 2.43
C HIS A 21 6.92 15.52 3.16
N SER A 22 7.00 14.49 4.00
CA SER A 22 8.26 14.09 4.63
C SER A 22 9.31 13.68 3.59
N LEU A 23 10.59 13.75 3.97
CA LEU A 23 11.68 13.28 3.11
C LEU A 23 11.58 11.79 2.80
N ASP A 24 11.08 10.99 3.75
CA ASP A 24 10.87 9.57 3.57
C ASP A 24 9.76 9.27 2.57
N SER A 25 8.64 10.00 2.63
CA SER A 25 7.58 9.90 1.61
C SER A 25 8.11 10.29 0.23
N LYS A 26 8.89 11.38 0.14
CA LYS A 26 9.55 11.81 -1.10
C LYS A 26 10.50 10.73 -1.65
N ARG A 27 11.28 10.11 -0.77
CA ARG A 27 12.23 9.05 -1.13
C ARG A 27 11.51 7.77 -1.58
N ALA A 28 10.49 7.36 -0.85
CA ALA A 28 9.72 6.15 -1.11
C ALA A 28 9.02 6.21 -2.47
N TRP A 29 8.36 7.33 -2.81
CA TRP A 29 7.67 7.44 -4.10
C TRP A 29 8.65 7.44 -5.28
N VAL A 30 9.78 8.15 -5.18
CA VAL A 30 10.81 8.17 -6.25
C VAL A 30 11.37 6.77 -6.47
N LYS A 31 11.65 6.04 -5.38
CA LYS A 31 12.11 4.64 -5.47
C LYS A 31 11.06 3.73 -6.09
N GLY A 32 9.81 3.84 -5.65
CA GLY A 32 8.71 3.03 -6.17
C GLY A 32 8.54 3.23 -7.68
N GLU A 33 8.64 4.48 -8.15
CA GLU A 33 8.55 4.81 -9.56
C GLU A 33 9.73 4.27 -10.39
N LEU A 34 10.95 4.33 -9.85
CA LEU A 34 12.12 3.71 -10.47
C LEU A 34 11.98 2.18 -10.58
N ILE A 35 11.51 1.51 -9.52
CA ILE A 35 11.23 0.06 -9.54
C ILE A 35 10.12 -0.26 -10.55
N ARG A 36 9.10 0.59 -10.66
CA ARG A 36 8.04 0.46 -11.69
C ARG A 36 8.64 0.50 -13.10
N TYR A 37 9.56 1.41 -13.38
CA TYR A 37 10.26 1.44 -14.67
C TYR A 37 11.10 0.18 -14.91
N VAL A 38 11.82 -0.32 -13.90
CA VAL A 38 12.55 -1.60 -13.99
C VAL A 38 11.63 -2.76 -14.35
N ARG A 39 10.41 -2.80 -13.78
CA ARG A 39 9.38 -3.82 -14.06
C ARG A 39 8.89 -3.77 -15.51
N ILE A 40 8.59 -2.57 -16.01
CA ILE A 40 7.95 -2.38 -17.32
C ILE A 40 8.95 -2.53 -18.47
N CYS A 41 10.15 -1.95 -18.32
CA CYS A 41 11.18 -2.01 -19.35
C CYS A 41 11.71 -3.44 -19.47
N SER A 42 11.69 -4.01 -20.68
CA SER A 42 12.32 -5.30 -20.96
C SER A 42 13.84 -5.20 -21.09
N LYS A 43 14.34 -4.05 -21.54
CA LYS A 43 15.77 -3.79 -21.81
C LYS A 43 16.30 -2.72 -20.87
N GLU A 44 17.57 -2.86 -20.48
CA GLU A 44 18.27 -1.89 -19.63
C GLU A 44 18.41 -0.51 -20.31
N SER A 45 18.60 -0.49 -21.63
CA SER A 45 18.69 0.75 -22.40
C SER A 45 17.41 1.58 -22.36
N ASP A 46 16.23 0.93 -22.43
CA ASP A 46 14.94 1.61 -22.31
C ASP A 46 14.71 2.15 -20.90
N PHE A 47 15.15 1.39 -19.88
CA PHE A 47 15.15 1.86 -18.49
C PHE A 47 16.07 3.08 -18.31
N ALA A 48 17.27 3.08 -18.90
CA ALA A 48 18.21 4.19 -18.79
C ALA A 48 17.65 5.48 -19.42
N LYS A 49 16.93 5.38 -20.55
CA LYS A 49 16.25 6.51 -21.19
C LYS A 49 15.20 7.12 -20.27
N ILE A 50 14.22 6.33 -19.81
CA ILE A 50 13.14 6.83 -18.95
C ILE A 50 13.65 7.33 -17.60
N ARG A 51 14.68 6.68 -17.03
CA ARG A 51 15.36 7.12 -15.81
C ARG A 51 15.97 8.52 -15.96
N THR A 52 16.58 8.80 -17.11
CA THR A 52 17.20 10.11 -17.38
C THR A 52 16.12 11.18 -17.51
N GLU A 53 15.07 10.93 -18.28
CA GLU A 53 13.95 11.87 -18.40
C GLU A 53 13.26 12.12 -17.05
N PHE A 54 13.08 11.08 -16.25
CA PHE A 54 12.49 11.20 -14.92
C PHE A 54 13.36 12.08 -14.01
N ALA A 55 14.69 11.90 -14.03
CA ALA A 55 15.61 12.76 -13.29
C ALA A 55 15.52 14.24 -13.73
N THR A 56 15.39 14.50 -15.03
CA THR A 56 15.20 15.85 -15.58
C THR A 56 13.90 16.48 -15.08
N ARG A 57 12.78 15.76 -15.18
CA ARG A 57 11.48 16.25 -14.70
C ARG A 57 11.48 16.51 -13.18
N LEU A 58 12.18 15.69 -12.40
CA LEU A 58 12.36 15.93 -10.96
C LEU A 58 13.20 17.18 -10.68
N ARG A 59 14.26 17.42 -11.46
CA ARG A 59 15.05 18.66 -11.37
C ARG A 59 14.20 19.89 -11.64
N GLU A 60 13.33 19.83 -12.65
CA GLU A 60 12.37 20.90 -12.97
C GLU A 60 11.37 21.15 -11.83
N ARG A 61 11.01 20.11 -11.05
CA ARG A 61 10.19 20.23 -9.83
C ARG A 61 10.95 20.68 -8.57
N GLY A 62 12.23 21.06 -8.73
CA GLY A 62 13.04 21.64 -7.66
C GLY A 62 13.77 20.63 -6.77
N TYR A 63 13.84 19.35 -7.16
CA TYR A 63 14.56 18.35 -6.36
C TYR A 63 16.08 18.62 -6.33
N PRO A 64 16.74 18.56 -5.16
CA PRO A 64 18.18 18.76 -5.05
C PRO A 64 18.96 17.67 -5.79
N GLY A 65 19.92 18.06 -6.63
CA GLY A 65 20.70 17.11 -7.44
C GLY A 65 21.51 16.11 -6.59
N ARG A 66 22.05 16.52 -5.44
CA ARG A 66 22.75 15.61 -4.51
C ARG A 66 21.82 14.53 -3.96
N TRP A 67 20.60 14.92 -3.61
CA TRP A 67 19.57 14.01 -3.09
C TRP A 67 19.12 13.00 -4.15
N LEU A 68 18.89 13.47 -5.38
CA LEU A 68 18.55 12.59 -6.51
C LEU A 68 19.67 11.58 -6.80
N ARG A 69 20.94 12.00 -6.84
CA ARG A 69 22.07 11.09 -7.07
C ARG A 69 22.14 9.98 -6.02
N SER A 70 21.88 10.29 -4.75
CA SER A 70 21.83 9.29 -3.69
C SER A 70 20.77 8.23 -3.98
N ILE A 71 19.53 8.64 -4.24
CA ILE A 71 18.42 7.69 -4.45
C ILE A 71 18.56 6.91 -5.75
N PHE A 72 18.91 7.59 -6.85
CA PHE A 72 19.08 6.95 -8.14
C PHE A 72 20.26 5.98 -8.14
N GLY A 73 21.28 6.20 -7.30
CA GLY A 73 22.43 5.29 -7.14
C GLY A 73 22.08 3.98 -6.45
N GLU A 74 21.02 3.96 -5.64
CA GLU A 74 20.59 2.75 -4.92
C GLU A 74 19.91 1.73 -5.85
N ILE A 75 19.31 2.19 -6.95
CA ILE A 75 18.53 1.34 -7.86
C ILE A 75 19.38 1.01 -9.10
N LYS A 76 19.77 -0.27 -9.19
CA LYS A 76 20.49 -0.84 -10.35
C LYS A 76 19.59 -1.82 -11.07
N TYR A 77 19.46 -1.67 -12.39
CA TYR A 77 18.55 -2.48 -13.21
C TYR A 77 18.79 -3.99 -13.05
N GLN A 78 20.05 -4.42 -13.16
CA GLN A 78 20.42 -5.84 -13.09
C GLN A 78 20.10 -6.48 -11.73
N ALA A 79 20.25 -5.72 -10.63
CA ALA A 79 19.97 -6.22 -9.29
C ALA A 79 18.46 -6.22 -8.97
N GLU A 80 17.73 -5.18 -9.41
CA GLU A 80 16.34 -4.97 -9.06
C GLU A 80 15.36 -5.72 -9.97
N ARG A 81 15.69 -5.94 -11.25
CA ARG A 81 14.82 -6.67 -12.18
C ARG A 81 14.39 -8.06 -11.68
N PRO A 82 15.29 -8.96 -11.27
CA PRO A 82 14.87 -10.27 -10.79
C PRO A 82 14.02 -10.17 -9.52
N ARG A 83 14.29 -9.19 -8.64
CA ARG A 83 13.49 -8.97 -7.43
C ARG A 83 12.11 -8.44 -7.75
N ALA A 84 12.01 -7.48 -8.67
CA ALA A 84 10.76 -6.85 -9.03
C ALA A 84 9.85 -7.81 -9.82
N LEU A 85 10.41 -8.71 -10.63
CA LEU A 85 9.63 -9.69 -11.39
C LEU A 85 9.27 -10.95 -10.60
N LYS A 86 9.94 -11.21 -9.47
CA LYS A 86 9.51 -12.29 -8.58
C LYS A 86 8.06 -11.99 -8.15
N PRO A 87 7.10 -12.87 -8.49
CA PRO A 87 5.82 -12.81 -7.80
C PRO A 87 6.14 -12.91 -6.31
N SER A 88 5.45 -12.11 -5.49
CA SER A 88 5.42 -12.44 -4.06
C SER A 88 5.01 -13.90 -4.02
N ALA A 89 5.79 -14.74 -3.33
CA ALA A 89 5.29 -16.07 -3.01
C ALA A 89 3.89 -15.82 -2.46
N ALA A 90 2.88 -16.39 -3.11
CA ALA A 90 1.62 -16.57 -2.42
C ALA A 90 2.05 -17.32 -1.17
N ASN A 91 1.88 -16.72 0.01
CA ASN A 91 2.08 -17.45 1.24
C ASN A 91 1.21 -18.70 1.07
N THR A 92 1.83 -19.85 0.83
CA THR A 92 1.13 -21.13 0.94
C THR A 92 0.48 -21.07 2.30
N ALA A 93 -0.85 -21.17 2.30
CA ALA A 93 -1.73 -20.70 3.36
C ALA A 93 -1.47 -21.32 4.76
N ASP A 94 -0.48 -22.19 4.89
CA ASP A 94 -0.25 -23.03 6.06
C ASP A 94 0.76 -22.48 7.08
N ASP A 95 1.69 -21.56 6.73
CA ASP A 95 2.82 -21.24 7.64
C ASP A 95 3.09 -19.75 7.91
N SER A 96 2.31 -18.83 7.33
CA SER A 96 2.42 -17.40 7.67
C SER A 96 1.41 -17.03 8.75
N PRO A 97 1.77 -16.22 9.77
CA PRO A 97 0.81 -15.72 10.75
C PRO A 97 -0.32 -15.01 10.04
N THR A 98 -1.48 -15.65 9.96
CA THR A 98 -2.67 -15.06 9.38
C THR A 98 -3.12 -13.94 10.30
N LEU A 99 -3.14 -12.71 9.77
CA LEU A 99 -3.73 -11.57 10.49
C LEU A 99 -5.25 -11.73 10.45
N HIS A 100 -5.85 -12.03 11.60
CA HIS A 100 -7.30 -12.12 11.73
C HIS A 100 -7.88 -10.76 12.09
N VAL A 101 -8.67 -10.19 11.18
CA VAL A 101 -9.27 -8.86 11.37
C VAL A 101 -10.72 -8.98 11.78
N LEU A 102 -11.04 -8.63 13.04
CA LEU A 102 -12.42 -8.52 13.49
C LEU A 102 -13.01 -7.19 13.03
N LYS A 103 -14.07 -7.25 12.24
CA LYS A 103 -14.82 -6.08 11.78
C LYS A 103 -15.89 -5.73 12.81
N LEU A 104 -15.67 -4.66 13.56
CA LEU A 104 -16.57 -4.19 14.62
C LEU A 104 -17.19 -2.85 14.25
N THR A 105 -18.30 -2.50 14.88
CA THR A 105 -18.83 -1.13 14.83
C THR A 105 -18.29 -0.34 16.01
N HIS A 106 -17.79 0.87 15.76
CA HIS A 106 -17.29 1.75 16.80
C HIS A 106 -18.41 2.11 17.78
N ASN A 107 -18.09 1.98 19.06
CA ASN A 107 -18.89 2.34 20.22
C ASN A 107 -17.90 3.00 21.21
N PRO A 108 -18.21 4.15 21.81
CA PRO A 108 -17.34 4.81 22.80
C PRO A 108 -16.87 3.89 23.94
N VAL A 109 -17.62 2.83 24.25
CA VAL A 109 -17.21 1.80 25.21
C VAL A 109 -15.85 1.19 24.83
N TRP A 110 -15.54 1.04 23.55
CA TRP A 110 -14.29 0.44 23.08
C TRP A 110 -13.04 1.26 23.45
N ASP A 111 -13.18 2.58 23.66
CA ASP A 111 -12.05 3.44 24.02
C ASP A 111 -11.49 3.12 25.42
N GLY A 112 -12.32 2.55 26.29
CA GLY A 112 -11.93 2.08 27.62
C GLY A 112 -11.58 0.59 27.70
N VAL A 113 -11.82 -0.18 26.64
CA VAL A 113 -11.61 -1.63 26.64
C VAL A 113 -10.21 -1.95 26.15
N ASN A 114 -9.40 -2.53 27.03
CA ASN A 114 -8.15 -3.15 26.60
C ASN A 114 -8.46 -4.48 25.90
N LEU A 115 -8.24 -4.55 24.59
CA LEU A 115 -8.49 -5.75 23.80
C LEU A 115 -7.39 -6.81 23.95
N GLY A 116 -6.23 -6.47 24.53
CA GLY A 116 -5.10 -7.39 24.72
C GLY A 116 -5.45 -8.70 25.46
N PRO A 117 -6.12 -8.64 26.62
CA PRO A 117 -6.59 -9.84 27.33
C PRO A 117 -7.58 -10.66 26.51
N ILE A 118 -8.46 -10.01 25.76
CA ILE A 118 -9.44 -10.68 24.88
C ILE A 118 -8.72 -11.43 23.77
N TRP A 119 -7.70 -10.84 23.15
CA TRP A 119 -6.89 -11.51 22.13
C TRP A 119 -6.15 -12.73 22.67
N ARG A 120 -5.67 -12.67 23.91
CA ARG A 120 -5.00 -13.81 24.57
C ARG A 120 -5.96 -14.96 24.82
N GLU A 121 -7.14 -14.68 25.37
CA GLU A 121 -8.16 -15.70 25.63
C GLU A 121 -8.67 -16.33 24.33
N LEU A 122 -8.85 -15.54 23.27
CA LEU A 122 -9.22 -16.04 21.95
C LEU A 122 -8.15 -16.97 21.37
N ASP A 123 -6.87 -16.63 21.55
CA ASP A 123 -5.75 -17.48 21.13
C ASP A 123 -5.73 -18.81 21.92
N GLU A 124 -5.94 -18.75 23.24
CA GLU A 124 -5.98 -19.94 24.10
C GLU A 124 -7.17 -20.87 23.79
N THR A 125 -8.38 -20.32 23.69
CA THR A 125 -9.60 -21.09 23.37
C THR A 125 -9.53 -21.72 21.98
N TRP A 126 -8.95 -21.04 21.00
CA TRP A 126 -8.79 -21.57 19.65
C TRP A 126 -7.72 -22.66 19.58
N LYS A 127 -6.63 -22.58 20.35
CA LYS A 127 -5.66 -23.70 20.47
C LYS A 127 -6.32 -24.97 21.00
N ILE A 128 -7.33 -24.84 21.85
CA ILE A 128 -8.06 -25.97 22.43
C ILE A 128 -9.09 -26.53 21.42
N ALA A 129 -9.77 -25.66 20.67
CA ALA A 129 -10.91 -26.05 19.82
C ALA A 129 -10.59 -26.21 18.32
N GLY A 130 -9.46 -25.70 17.83
CA GLY A 130 -9.16 -25.55 16.41
C GLY A 130 -8.27 -26.67 15.81
N PRO A 131 -8.46 -27.07 14.54
CA PRO A 131 -7.69 -28.13 13.89
C PRO A 131 -6.35 -27.67 13.25
N GLY A 132 -5.71 -26.58 13.71
CA GLY A 132 -4.58 -25.96 12.97
C GLY A 132 -3.48 -25.29 13.82
N ILE A 133 -2.36 -24.97 13.15
CA ILE A 133 -1.13 -24.42 13.75
C ILE A 133 -1.35 -22.94 14.15
N PRO A 134 -1.05 -22.53 15.40
CA PRO A 134 -1.45 -21.23 15.93
C PRO A 134 -0.36 -20.18 15.72
N THR A 135 -0.57 -19.29 14.75
CA THR A 135 0.15 -18.01 14.72
C THR A 135 -0.83 -16.87 14.49
N PHE A 136 -1.67 -16.62 15.50
CA PHE A 136 -2.76 -15.65 15.38
C PHE A 136 -2.33 -14.26 15.85
N ASN A 137 -2.19 -13.35 14.88
CA ASN A 137 -2.20 -11.92 15.16
C ASN A 137 -3.64 -11.43 14.96
N PHE A 138 -4.35 -11.14 16.06
CA PHE A 138 -5.68 -10.54 15.98
C PHE A 138 -5.58 -9.01 15.89
N MET A 139 -6.44 -8.41 15.07
CA MET A 139 -6.58 -6.95 14.97
C MET A 139 -8.06 -6.59 14.90
N SER A 140 -8.49 -5.56 15.63
CA SER A 140 -9.82 -4.97 15.46
C SER A 140 -9.79 -3.88 14.39
N SER A 141 -10.83 -3.86 13.56
CA SER A 141 -11.08 -2.82 12.57
C SER A 141 -12.48 -2.28 12.84
N PHE A 142 -12.54 -1.02 13.24
CA PHE A 142 -13.81 -0.36 13.59
C PHE A 142 -14.38 0.40 12.39
N LYS A 143 -15.62 0.10 12.05
CA LYS A 143 -16.44 0.90 11.14
C LYS A 143 -17.16 2.00 11.94
N LYS A 144 -17.31 3.18 11.34
CA LYS A 144 -18.15 4.25 11.89
C LYS A 144 -19.59 3.75 12.12
N PRO A 145 -20.24 4.07 13.25
CA PRO A 145 -21.66 3.77 13.44
C PRO A 145 -22.49 4.50 12.38
N VAL A 146 -23.49 3.80 11.85
CA VAL A 146 -24.40 4.35 10.84
C VAL A 146 -25.47 5.17 11.55
N SER A 147 -25.52 6.48 11.30
CA SER A 147 -26.58 7.33 11.85
C SER A 147 -27.91 7.08 11.14
N LEU A 148 -29.02 7.52 11.74
CA LEU A 148 -30.34 7.44 11.10
C LEU A 148 -30.35 8.19 9.76
N GLY A 149 -29.67 9.33 9.69
CA GLY A 149 -29.51 10.12 8.46
C GLY A 149 -28.68 9.42 7.38
N ASP A 150 -27.67 8.63 7.76
CA ASP A 150 -26.91 7.80 6.81
C ASP A 150 -27.78 6.67 6.24
N ARG A 151 -28.68 6.08 7.05
CA ARG A 151 -29.63 5.05 6.59
C ARG A 151 -30.72 5.59 5.67
N LEU A 152 -31.23 6.78 5.97
CA LEU A 152 -32.33 7.42 5.24
C LEU A 152 -31.86 8.36 4.11
N ASN A 153 -30.57 8.36 3.79
CA ASN A 153 -30.06 9.17 2.69
C ASN A 153 -30.68 8.72 1.35
N LYS A 154 -30.91 9.66 0.42
CA LYS A 154 -31.51 9.42 -0.90
C LYS A 154 -30.88 8.24 -1.65
N ASN A 155 -29.57 8.04 -1.50
CA ASN A 155 -28.83 6.95 -2.15
C ASN A 155 -29.09 5.55 -1.55
N ASN A 156 -29.62 5.47 -0.33
CA ASN A 156 -29.93 4.21 0.37
C ASN A 156 -31.44 3.93 0.43
N ARG A 157 -32.25 4.75 -0.24
CA ARG A 157 -33.71 4.64 -0.25
C ARG A 157 -34.17 3.38 -0.98
N ASP A 158 -33.56 3.12 -2.13
CA ASP A 158 -33.79 1.91 -2.95
C ASP A 158 -33.47 0.62 -2.17
N THR A 159 -32.47 0.65 -1.30
CA THR A 159 -32.11 -0.48 -0.45
C THR A 159 -33.10 -0.73 0.67
N LEU A 160 -33.90 0.26 1.10
CA LEU A 160 -34.93 0.10 2.13
C LEU A 160 -36.27 -0.34 1.55
N GLU A 161 -36.62 0.12 0.34
CA GLU A 161 -37.82 -0.29 -0.38
C GLU A 161 -37.80 -1.79 -0.72
N ASN A 162 -36.62 -2.37 -0.96
CA ASN A 162 -36.46 -3.81 -1.22
C ASN A 162 -36.63 -4.73 0.02
N TYR A 163 -36.77 -4.17 1.23
CA TYR A 163 -37.00 -4.94 2.46
C TYR A 163 -38.45 -4.82 2.99
N GLN A 164 -39.34 -4.12 2.28
CA GLN A 164 -40.78 -4.09 2.54
C GLN A 164 -41.52 -5.12 1.70
#